data_AF-A0A353Z2V0-F1
#
_entry.id   AF-A0A353Z2V0-F1
#
_cell.length_a   1.000
_cell.length_b   1.000
_cell.length_c   1.000
_cell.angle_alpha   90.00
_cell.angle_beta   90.00
_cell.angle_gamma   90.00
#
_symmetry.space_group_name_H-M   'P 1'
#
loop_
_entity.id
_entity.type
_entity.pdbx_description
1 polymer ?
#
loop_
_entity_poly.entity_id
_entity_poly.type
_entity_poly.pdbx_seq_one_letter_code
_entity_poly.pdbx_strand_id
1 'polypeptide(L)' 'MELKRDFFEECPEHWRDGFLIPVRNRLGNMIERDFLPREFKSDYIDKFGENVIYNDVFEDWYYEMRKANQ' A
#
# COMPACT_ATOMS: atom_id res chain seq x y z
N MET A 1 -24.57 -3.11 -8.84
CA MET A 1 -23.30 -3.81 -9.15
C MET A 1 -22.23 -3.01 -8.43
N GLU A 2 -21.80 -3.45 -7.24
CA GLU A 2 -20.71 -2.76 -6.54
C GLU A 2 -19.44 -2.97 -7.38
N LEU A 3 -18.82 -1.86 -7.82
CA LEU A 3 -17.46 -1.90 -8.33
C LEU A 3 -16.60 -2.41 -7.17
N LYS A 4 -16.26 -3.70 -7.17
CA LYS A 4 -15.14 -4.21 -6.38
C LYS A 4 -13.92 -3.43 -6.86
N ARG A 5 -13.54 -2.38 -6.12
CA ARG A 5 -12.28 -1.68 -6.34
C ARG A 5 -11.16 -2.66 -6.06
N ASP A 6 -10.24 -2.81 -7.00
CA ASP A 6 -9.04 -3.61 -6.79
C ASP A 6 -8.25 -3.05 -5.60
N PHE A 7 -7.78 -3.95 -4.74
CA PHE A 7 -6.97 -3.58 -3.58
C PHE A 7 -5.66 -2.94 -4.05
N PHE A 8 -5.03 -3.54 -5.06
CA PHE A 8 -3.83 -3.05 -5.73
C PHE A 8 -4.22 -2.35 -7.04
N GLU A 9 -4.65 -1.09 -6.94
CA GLU A 9 -4.94 -0.25 -8.10
C GLU A 9 -3.61 0.13 -8.77
N GLU A 10 -3.45 -0.02 -10.10
CA GLU A 10 -2.19 0.36 -10.74
C GLU A 10 -1.95 1.87 -10.60
N CYS A 11 -0.70 2.26 -10.32
CA CYS A 11 -0.37 3.68 -10.25
C CYS A 11 -0.59 4.32 -11.64
N PRO A 12 -1.42 5.36 -11.76
CA PRO A 12 -1.69 6.00 -13.06
C PRO A 12 -0.47 6.75 -13.61
N GLU A 13 0.51 7.04 -12.75
CA GLU A 13 1.76 7.68 -13.10
C GLU A 13 2.72 6.68 -13.73
N HIS A 14 2.91 6.75 -15.05
CA HIS A 14 3.77 5.85 -15.83
C HIS A 14 5.26 5.83 -15.41
N TRP A 15 5.73 6.83 -14.67
CA TRP A 15 7.09 6.89 -14.13
C TRP A 15 7.22 6.21 -12.75
N ARG A 16 6.10 5.81 -12.13
CA ARG A 16 6.05 5.06 -10.89
C ARG A 16 5.53 3.65 -11.16
N ASP A 17 6.45 2.69 -11.20
CA ASP A 17 6.04 1.28 -11.29
C ASP A 17 5.57 0.77 -9.91
N GLY A 18 4.27 0.66 -9.74
CA GLY A 18 3.68 0.21 -8.48
C GLY A 18 2.16 0.33 -8.44
N PHE A 19 1.64 0.35 -7.22
CA PHE A 19 0.22 0.27 -6.93
C PHE A 19 -0.19 1.37 -5.95
N LEU A 20 -1.47 1.76 -6.00
CA LEU A 20 -2.15 2.56 -5.00
C LEU A 20 -2.99 1.62 -4.12
N ILE A 21 -2.58 1.45 -2.87
CA ILE A 21 -3.25 0.58 -1.90
C ILE A 21 -4.09 1.40 -0.91
N PRO A 22 -5.20 0.86 -0.39
CA PRO A 22 -6.01 1.57 0.59
C PRO A 22 -5.31 1.53 1.97
N VAL A 23 -5.11 2.70 2.56
CA VAL A 23 -4.61 2.86 3.94
C VAL A 23 -5.60 3.68 4.75
N ARG A 24 -5.69 3.41 6.05
CA ARG A 24 -6.50 4.19 6.98
C ARG A 24 -5.64 5.30 7.57
N ASN A 25 -6.10 6.53 7.52
CA ASN A 25 -5.37 7.62 8.14
C ASN A 25 -5.23 7.43 9.67
N ARG A 26 -4.27 8.11 10.28
CA ARG A 26 -4.00 8.03 11.72
C ARG A 26 -5.20 8.32 12.63
N LEU A 27 -6.16 9.13 12.16
CA LEU A 27 -7.37 9.44 12.91
C LEU A 27 -8.43 8.33 12.84
N GLY A 28 -8.23 7.31 12.00
CA GLY A 28 -9.14 6.17 11.83
C GLY A 28 -10.43 6.50 11.08
N ASN A 29 -10.62 7.73 10.63
CA ASN A 29 -11.89 8.25 10.11
C ASN A 29 -11.95 8.30 8.58
N MET A 30 -10.84 8.08 7.88
CA MET A 30 -10.78 8.13 6.42
C MET A 30 -9.88 7.02 5.86
N ILE A 31 -10.27 6.49 4.70
CA ILE A 31 -9.41 5.62 3.88
C ILE A 31 -8.84 6.48 2.76
N GLU A 32 -7.51 6.53 2.70
CA GLU A 32 -6.71 7.19 1.68
C GLU A 32 -6.04 6.12 0.78
N ARG A 33 -5.25 6.58 -0.19
CA ARG A 33 -4.46 5.70 -1.06
C ARG A 33 -2.98 6.05 -0.91
N ASP A 34 -2.16 5.04 -0.69
CA ASP A 34 -0.72 5.18 -0.60
C ASP A 34 0.00 4.38 -1.68
N PHE A 35 1.21 4.84 -2.03
CA PHE A 35 1.99 4.22 -3.09
C PHE A 35 2.83 3.03 -2.57
N LEU A 36 2.58 1.86 -3.15
CA LEU A 36 3.37 0.65 -2.94
C LEU A 36 4.16 0.34 -4.22
N PRO A 37 5.51 0.42 -4.20
CA PRO A 37 6.33 -0.02 -5.33
C PRO A 37 6.05 -1.47 -5.70
N ARG A 38 6.12 -1.80 -6.99
CA ARG A 38 5.77 -3.15 -7.49
C ARG A 38 6.61 -4.25 -6.84
N GLU A 39 7.89 -3.97 -6.60
CA GLU A 39 8.85 -4.90 -5.99
C GLU A 39 8.44 -5.38 -4.59
N PHE A 40 7.71 -4.57 -3.82
CA PHE A 40 7.28 -4.92 -2.46
C PHE A 40 5.88 -5.52 -2.38
N LYS A 41 5.21 -5.76 -3.51
CA LYS A 41 3.84 -6.30 -3.50
C LYS A 41 3.75 -7.66 -2.80
N SER A 42 4.69 -8.56 -3.06
CA SER A 42 4.70 -9.89 -2.43
C SER A 42 4.92 -9.77 -0.93
N ASP A 43 5.91 -8.99 -0.49
CA ASP A 43 6.19 -8.78 0.94
C ASP A 43 5.01 -8.13 1.67
N TYR A 44 4.32 -7.20 1.01
CA TYR A 44 3.10 -6.59 1.56
C TYR A 44 2.00 -7.64 1.76
N ILE A 45 1.73 -8.48 0.76
CA ILE A 45 0.72 -9.53 0.83
C ILE A 45 1.06 -10.56 1.90
N ASP A 46 2.32 -10.99 1.98
CA ASP A 46 2.76 -11.96 2.97
C ASP A 46 2.63 -11.42 4.40
N LYS A 47 2.86 -10.11 4.59
CA LYS A 47 2.81 -9.46 5.90
C LYS A 47 1.39 -9.08 6.33
N PHE A 48 0.63 -8.47 5.43
CA PHE A 48 -0.65 -7.81 5.73
C PHE A 48 -1.83 -8.39 4.97
N GLY A 49 -1.61 -9.16 3.90
CA GLY A 49 -2.66 -9.58 2.97
C GLY A 49 -3.35 -8.38 2.31
N GLU A 50 -4.62 -8.55 1.93
CA GLU A 50 -5.46 -7.46 1.40
C GLU A 50 -6.22 -6.74 2.52
N ASN A 51 -5.52 -6.37 3.60
CA ASN A 51 -6.10 -5.65 4.73
C ASN A 51 -5.82 -4.15 4.65
N VAL A 52 -6.84 -3.33 4.96
CA VAL A 52 -6.66 -1.88 5.15
C VAL A 52 -5.99 -1.64 6.49
N ILE A 53 -4.70 -1.34 6.46
CA ILE A 53 -3.89 -1.00 7.64
C ILE A 53 -3.82 0.51 7.85
N TYR A 54 -3.37 0.95 9.03
CA TYR A 54 -3.12 2.37 9.26
C TYR A 54 -1.90 2.86 8.47
N ASN A 55 -1.90 4.13 8.06
CA ASN A 55 -0.83 4.72 7.26
C ASN A 55 0.52 4.72 8.01
N ASP A 56 0.52 4.91 9.33
CA ASP A 56 1.74 4.81 10.15
C ASP A 56 2.32 3.39 10.16
N VAL A 57 1.47 2.36 10.28
CA VAL A 57 1.89 0.95 10.16
C VAL A 57 2.47 0.65 8.77
N PHE A 58 1.88 1.23 7.71
CA PHE A 58 2.40 1.11 6.35
C PHE A 58 3.77 1.79 6.20
N GLU A 59 3.89 3.05 6.64
CA GLU A 59 5.10 3.86 6.56
C GLU A 59 6.26 3.22 7.33
N ASP A 60 6.02 2.75 8.56
CA ASP A 60 7.02 2.08 9.39
C ASP A 60 7.53 0.80 8.72
N TRP A 61 6.62 -0.04 8.22
CA TRP A 61 7.01 -1.26 7.50
C TRP A 61 7.79 -0.96 6.22
N TYR A 62 7.29 -0.01 5.42
CA TYR A 62 7.91 0.37 4.15
C TYR A 62 9.33 0.91 4.37
N TYR A 63 9.53 1.70 5.41
CA TYR A 63 10.85 2.22 5.79
C TYR A 63 11.84 1.10 6.11
N GLU A 64 11.41 0.08 6.87
CA GLU A 64 12.26 -1.08 7.19
C GLU A 64 12.58 -1.93 5.95
N MET A 65 11.62 -2.13 5.04
CA MET A 65 11.86 -2.82 3.77
C MET A 65 12.90 -2.10 2.93
N ARG A 66 12.86 -0.77 2.84
CA ARG A 66 13.87 -0.03 2.08
C ARG A 66 15.25 -0.11 2.70
N LYS A 67 15.38 -0.12 4.02
CA LYS A 67 16.70 -0.29 4.68
C LYS A 67 17.31 -1.64 4.40
N ALA A 68 16.50 -2.70 4.37
CA ALA A 68 16.98 -4.06 4.14
C ALA A 68 17.48 -4.29 2.69
N ASN A 69 17.07 -3.44 1.75
CA ASN A 69 17.42 -3.51 0.33
C ASN A 69 18.48 -2.48 -0.11
N GLN A 70 19.16 -1.84 0.86
CA GLN A 70 20.33 -0.96 0.65
C GLN A 70 21.63 -1.67 1.04
#